data_AF-A0A942GCW1-F1
#
_entry.id   AF-A0A942GCW1-F1
#
_cell.length_a   1.000
_cell.length_b   1.000
_cell.length_c   1.000
_cell.angle_alpha   90.00
_cell.angle_beta   90.00
_cell.angle_gamma   90.00
#
_symmetry.space_group_name_H-M   'P 1'
#
loop_
_entity.id
_entity.type
_entity.pdbx_description
1 polymer ?
#
loop_
_entity_poly.entity_id
_entity_poly.type
_entity_poly.pdbx_seq_one_letter_code
_entity_poly.pdbx_strand_id
1 'polypeptide(L)'
;MQWVLTGGLVLAIYMGWAGAVMVSGESMVPELDNGDIVVFTRDSRYEVGDVAVFNIPEGVGQGQSVIHRIIDGSSETGWTFKGDNRDLPDPWLVRDSDITGKPRFVIAGGVGWLRWAAERSPYVVAGLVTLLVAVFTFPTKDGKGTDSPPPDGQRRRRSKTSPAASAADGKDPVETTAAHAGERPVS
;
A
#
# COMPACT_ATOMS: atom_id res chain seq x y z
N MET A 1 -19.01 5.98 -13.28
CA MET A 1 -17.85 5.08 -13.09
C MET A 1 -16.57 5.79 -12.59
N GLN A 2 -16.64 7.02 -12.02
CA GLN A 2 -15.46 7.84 -11.69
C GLN A 2 -15.11 7.87 -10.17
N TRP A 3 -15.90 7.22 -9.32
CA TRP A 3 -15.77 7.29 -7.85
C TRP A 3 -14.79 6.27 -7.24
N VAL A 4 -14.25 5.33 -8.02
CA VAL A 4 -13.34 4.27 -7.52
C VAL A 4 -11.89 4.76 -7.39
N LEU A 5 -11.51 5.83 -8.09
CA LEU A 5 -10.11 6.26 -8.18
C LEU A 5 -9.65 7.09 -6.96
N THR A 6 -10.54 7.80 -6.27
CA THR A 6 -10.19 8.65 -5.12
C THR A 6 -10.09 7.87 -3.80
N GLY A 7 -10.87 6.78 -3.66
CA GLY A 7 -10.83 5.95 -2.46
C GLY A 7 -9.59 5.07 -2.33
N GLY A 8 -9.16 4.48 -3.46
CA GLY A 8 -7.93 3.70 -3.51
C GLY A 8 -6.70 4.54 -3.16
N LEU A 9 -6.71 5.83 -3.49
CA LEU A 9 -5.57 6.71 -3.24
C LEU A 9 -5.31 6.97 -1.76
N VAL A 10 -6.34 7.26 -0.97
CA VAL A 10 -6.14 7.57 0.46
C VAL A 10 -5.76 6.32 1.23
N LEU A 11 -6.39 5.18 0.92
CA LEU A 11 -5.99 3.89 1.47
C LEU A 11 -4.56 3.54 1.05
N ALA A 12 -4.18 3.79 -0.20
CA ALA A 12 -2.79 3.62 -0.66
C ALA A 12 -1.83 4.54 0.10
N ILE A 13 -2.21 5.79 0.39
CA ILE A 13 -1.38 6.70 1.20
C ILE A 13 -1.25 6.17 2.64
N TYR A 14 -2.36 5.75 3.26
CA TYR A 14 -2.38 5.21 4.62
C TYR A 14 -1.63 3.89 4.75
N MET A 15 -1.69 3.03 3.73
CA MET A 15 -0.94 1.77 3.64
C MET A 15 0.52 1.96 3.18
N GLY A 16 0.95 3.18 2.85
CA GLY A 16 2.31 3.49 2.39
C GLY A 16 2.62 3.12 0.94
N TRP A 17 1.61 2.81 0.13
CA TRP A 17 1.73 2.50 -1.30
C TRP A 17 1.77 3.77 -2.18
N ALA A 18 1.26 4.87 -1.64
CA ALA A 18 1.27 6.19 -2.24
C ALA A 18 1.74 7.24 -1.22
N GLY A 19 2.16 8.40 -1.69
CA GLY A 19 2.48 9.54 -0.83
C GLY A 19 2.18 10.85 -1.54
N ALA A 20 2.22 11.94 -0.79
CA ALA A 20 2.08 13.28 -1.33
C ALA A 20 3.20 14.17 -0.78
N VAL A 21 3.86 14.93 -1.66
CA VAL A 21 4.82 15.97 -1.27
C VAL A 21 4.35 17.33 -1.77
N MET A 22 4.70 18.37 -1.02
CA MET A 22 4.59 19.74 -1.49
C MET A 22 5.89 20.12 -2.18
N VAL A 23 5.78 20.69 -3.39
CA VAL A 23 6.93 21.27 -4.09
C VAL A 23 7.26 22.59 -3.41
N SER A 24 8.52 22.74 -3.00
CA SER A 24 9.03 23.94 -2.37
C SER A 24 10.19 24.50 -3.18
N GLY A 25 10.04 25.75 -3.63
CA GLY A 25 11.03 26.44 -4.45
C GLY A 25 10.85 26.21 -5.95
N GLU A 26 11.89 26.54 -6.72
CA GLU A 26 11.82 26.64 -8.19
C GLU A 26 12.69 25.59 -8.90
N SER A 27 13.21 24.59 -8.19
CA SER A 27 14.20 23.64 -8.73
C SER A 27 13.67 22.76 -9.85
N MET A 28 12.35 22.61 -9.95
CA MET A 28 11.66 21.76 -10.92
C MET A 28 10.88 22.56 -11.98
N VAL A 29 11.05 23.88 -12.04
CA VAL A 29 10.47 24.72 -13.11
C VAL A 29 11.07 24.33 -14.46
N PRO A 30 10.29 24.27 -15.56
CA PRO A 30 8.87 24.64 -15.67
C PRO A 30 7.88 23.49 -15.43
N GLU A 31 8.33 22.30 -15.05
CA GLU A 31 7.44 21.14 -14.92
C GLU A 31 6.63 21.15 -13.61
N LEU A 32 7.20 21.66 -12.53
CA LEU A 32 6.54 21.80 -11.23
C LEU A 32 6.78 23.18 -10.63
N ASP A 33 5.70 23.81 -10.18
CA ASP A 33 5.74 25.13 -9.56
C ASP A 33 5.70 25.03 -8.04
N ASN A 34 6.18 26.09 -7.38
CA ASN A 34 6.16 26.21 -5.94
C ASN A 34 4.72 26.17 -5.39
N GLY A 35 4.45 25.30 -4.44
CA GLY A 35 3.11 25.11 -3.84
C GLY A 35 2.24 24.06 -4.55
N ASP A 36 2.77 23.39 -5.57
CA ASP A 36 2.14 22.21 -6.16
C ASP A 36 2.15 21.04 -5.18
N ILE A 37 1.09 20.24 -5.22
CA ILE A 37 1.03 18.97 -4.49
C ILE A 37 1.24 17.83 -5.49
N VAL A 38 2.33 17.10 -5.32
CA VAL A 38 2.66 15.94 -6.15
C VAL A 38 2.28 14.68 -5.41
N VAL A 39 1.40 13.89 -6.03
CA VAL A 39 1.06 12.57 -5.54
C VAL A 39 1.89 11.54 -6.29
N PHE A 40 2.60 10.71 -5.54
CA PHE A 40 3.53 9.73 -6.08
C PHE A 40 3.21 8.33 -5.55
N THR A 41 3.66 7.31 -6.28
CA THR A 41 3.58 5.92 -5.83
C THR A 41 4.91 5.24 -6.09
N ARG A 42 5.23 4.23 -5.28
CA ARG A 42 6.42 3.40 -5.51
C ARG A 42 6.33 2.74 -6.88
N ASP A 43 7.42 2.78 -7.64
CA ASP A 43 7.54 2.06 -8.89
C ASP A 43 8.54 0.89 -8.75
N SER A 44 8.36 -0.11 -9.60
CA SER A 44 9.23 -1.29 -9.66
C SER A 44 10.49 -1.06 -10.49
N ARG A 45 10.49 -0.02 -11.33
CA ARG A 45 11.60 0.36 -12.20
C ARG A 45 11.70 1.87 -12.34
N TYR A 46 12.94 2.35 -12.33
CA TYR A 46 13.32 3.73 -12.59
C TYR A 46 14.34 3.76 -13.72
N GLU A 47 14.30 4.81 -14.53
CA GLU A 47 15.10 5.00 -15.72
C GLU A 47 15.57 6.46 -15.81
N VAL A 48 16.64 6.68 -16.58
CA VAL A 48 17.13 8.03 -16.86
C VAL A 48 16.04 8.83 -17.56
N GLY A 49 15.77 10.04 -17.07
CA GLY A 49 14.72 10.94 -17.53
C GLY A 49 13.49 10.96 -16.63
N ASP A 50 13.31 9.98 -15.75
CA ASP A 50 12.20 9.96 -14.80
C ASP A 50 12.34 11.07 -13.74
N VAL A 51 11.22 11.72 -13.42
CA VAL A 51 11.09 12.49 -12.18
C VAL A 51 10.75 11.53 -11.05
N ALA A 52 11.46 11.61 -9.93
CA ALA A 52 11.17 10.79 -8.76
C ALA A 52 11.38 11.56 -7.46
N VAL A 53 10.62 11.16 -6.45
CA VAL A 53 10.77 11.60 -5.06
C VAL A 53 11.71 10.62 -4.38
N PHE A 54 12.76 11.11 -3.74
CA PHE A 54 13.70 10.31 -2.95
C PHE A 54 14.01 10.98 -1.62
N ASN A 55 14.47 10.20 -0.65
CA ASN A 55 14.97 10.71 0.62
C ASN A 55 16.48 10.84 0.55
N ILE A 56 17.03 11.96 1.05
CA ILE A 56 18.48 12.16 1.08
C ILE A 56 19.13 11.06 1.95
N PRO A 57 20.02 10.21 1.39
CA PRO A 57 20.53 9.03 2.09
C PRO A 57 21.49 9.39 3.23
N GLU A 58 22.48 10.23 2.95
CA GLU A 58 23.52 10.65 3.91
C GLU A 58 23.97 12.09 3.63
N GLY A 59 24.45 12.78 4.67
CA GLY A 59 24.95 14.15 4.59
C GLY A 59 23.94 15.22 5.03
N VAL A 60 24.15 16.46 4.56
CA VAL A 60 23.29 17.59 4.92
C VAL A 60 21.89 17.36 4.34
N GLY A 61 20.86 17.42 5.20
CA GLY A 61 19.48 17.18 4.80
C GLY A 61 19.06 15.71 4.83
N GLN A 62 19.86 14.81 5.43
CA GLN A 62 19.51 13.39 5.57
C GLN A 62 18.05 13.18 6.03
N GLY A 63 17.35 12.29 5.33
CA GLY A 63 15.95 11.96 5.60
C GLY A 63 14.93 12.97 5.07
N GLN A 64 15.34 14.11 4.52
CA GLN A 64 14.44 15.01 3.83
C GLN A 64 14.06 14.45 2.45
N SER A 65 12.80 14.60 2.07
CA SER A 65 12.32 14.22 0.74
C SER A 65 12.59 15.32 -0.27
N VAL A 66 13.15 14.93 -1.41
CA VAL A 66 13.48 15.79 -2.55
C VAL A 66 12.84 15.20 -3.80
N ILE A 67 12.38 16.05 -4.72
CA ILE A 67 11.82 15.65 -6.01
C ILE A 67 12.68 16.24 -7.11
N HIS A 68 13.35 15.40 -7.90
CA HIS A 68 14.21 15.82 -9.01
C HIS A 68 14.17 14.78 -10.15
N ARG A 69 14.81 15.09 -11.27
CA ARG A 69 14.92 14.18 -12.42
C ARG A 69 16.18 13.34 -12.35
N ILE A 70 16.06 12.06 -12.68
CA ILE A 70 17.19 11.16 -12.87
C ILE A 70 17.88 11.54 -14.17
N ILE A 71 19.17 11.88 -14.10
CA ILE A 71 19.96 12.27 -15.28
C ILE A 71 20.99 11.22 -15.69
N ASP A 72 21.36 10.31 -14.78
CA ASP A 72 22.34 9.25 -15.03
C ASP A 72 22.24 8.15 -13.96
N GLY A 73 22.89 7.01 -14.20
CA GLY A 73 23.05 5.92 -13.25
C GLY A 73 22.20 4.69 -13.54
N SER A 74 22.11 3.81 -12.54
CA SER A 74 21.37 2.55 -12.63
C SER A 74 20.96 2.06 -11.24
N SER A 75 20.06 1.07 -11.18
CA SER A 75 19.67 0.43 -9.92
C SER A 75 20.85 -0.24 -9.19
N GLU A 76 21.92 -0.61 -9.90
CA GLU A 76 23.10 -1.27 -9.33
C GLU A 76 24.13 -0.27 -8.82
N THR A 77 24.39 0.80 -9.59
CA THR A 77 25.41 1.80 -9.30
C THR A 77 24.89 2.97 -8.47
N GLY A 78 23.57 3.11 -8.35
CA GLY A 78 22.92 4.30 -7.83
C GLY A 78 22.59 5.29 -8.95
N TRP A 79 21.70 6.22 -8.62
CA TRP A 79 21.13 7.23 -9.50
C TRP A 79 21.65 8.61 -9.16
N THR A 80 21.90 9.39 -10.21
CA THR A 80 22.25 10.81 -10.10
C THR A 80 21.00 11.64 -10.42
N PHE A 81 20.63 12.50 -9.48
CA PHE A 81 19.48 13.38 -9.61
C PHE A 81 19.92 14.81 -9.92
N LYS A 82 19.01 15.55 -10.58
CA LYS A 82 19.18 16.98 -10.85
C LYS A 82 17.83 17.65 -10.96
N GLY A 83 17.68 18.81 -10.32
CA GLY A 83 16.53 19.69 -10.56
C GLY A 83 16.55 20.26 -11.98
N ASP A 84 15.40 20.27 -12.65
CA ASP A 84 15.28 20.75 -14.03
C ASP A 84 15.76 22.20 -14.22
N ASN A 85 15.60 23.04 -13.19
CA ASN A 85 16.03 24.44 -13.16
C ASN A 85 17.35 24.67 -12.38
N ARG A 86 18.17 23.63 -12.20
CA ARG A 86 19.49 23.76 -11.55
C ARG A 86 20.61 23.62 -12.59
N ASP A 87 21.74 24.26 -12.35
CA ASP A 87 22.93 24.11 -13.21
C ASP A 87 23.68 22.81 -12.91
N LEU A 88 23.86 22.52 -11.63
CA LEU A 88 24.64 21.38 -11.13
C LEU A 88 23.74 20.21 -10.72
N PRO A 89 24.20 18.96 -10.92
CA PRO A 89 23.61 17.77 -10.33
C PRO A 89 23.57 17.84 -8.80
N ASP A 90 22.69 17.05 -8.21
CA ASP A 90 22.67 16.85 -6.78
C ASP A 90 23.95 16.13 -6.32
N PRO A 91 24.46 16.44 -5.12
CA PRO A 91 25.71 15.88 -4.62
C PRO A 91 25.56 14.42 -4.11
N TRP A 92 24.34 13.91 -4.03
CA TRP A 92 24.05 12.60 -3.45
C TRP A 92 23.89 11.53 -4.53
N LEU A 93 24.48 10.36 -4.28
CA LEU A 93 24.21 9.16 -5.05
C LEU A 93 23.05 8.41 -4.39
N VAL A 94 21.93 8.31 -5.10
CA VAL A 94 20.65 7.81 -4.55
C VAL A 94 20.47 6.34 -4.93
N ARG A 95 20.25 5.45 -3.96
CA ARG A 95 19.96 4.04 -4.26
C ARG A 95 18.48 3.86 -4.56
N ASP A 96 18.14 2.74 -5.20
CA ASP A 96 16.76 2.37 -5.47
C ASP A 96 15.89 2.30 -4.20
N SER A 97 16.50 1.95 -3.06
CA SER A 97 15.86 1.91 -1.73
C SER A 97 15.49 3.29 -1.19
N ASP A 98 16.20 4.33 -1.62
CA ASP A 98 16.04 5.69 -1.11
C ASP A 98 14.97 6.46 -1.90
N ILE A 99 14.61 5.94 -3.07
CA ILE A 99 13.52 6.48 -3.89
C ILE A 99 12.17 6.13 -3.25
N THR A 100 11.37 7.12 -2.93
CA THR A 100 10.04 6.92 -2.34
C THR A 100 8.99 6.63 -3.42
N GLY A 101 9.10 7.23 -4.61
CA GLY A 101 8.23 6.90 -5.73
C GLY A 101 8.27 7.88 -6.90
N LYS A 102 7.51 7.55 -7.96
CA LYS A 102 7.33 8.40 -9.13
C LYS A 102 6.04 9.23 -9.03
N PRO A 103 6.05 10.51 -9.45
CA PRO A 103 4.85 11.32 -9.60
C PRO A 103 3.83 10.62 -10.50
N ARG A 104 2.57 10.61 -10.09
CA ARG A 104 1.44 10.06 -10.86
C ARG A 104 0.47 11.15 -11.29
N PHE A 105 0.28 12.18 -10.48
CA PHE A 105 -0.43 13.39 -10.86
C PHE A 105 -0.01 14.57 -9.98
N VAL A 106 -0.22 15.77 -10.50
CA VAL A 106 0.15 17.04 -9.88
C VAL A 106 -1.12 17.86 -9.69
N ILE A 107 -1.29 18.43 -8.50
CA ILE A 107 -2.35 19.38 -8.19
C ILE A 107 -1.71 20.78 -8.20
N ALA A 108 -1.83 21.46 -9.33
CA ALA A 108 -1.30 22.80 -9.52
C ALA A 108 -1.88 23.80 -8.52
N GLY A 109 -1.03 24.52 -7.79
CA GLY A 109 -1.45 25.48 -6.76
C GLY A 109 -2.30 24.86 -5.64
N GLY A 110 -2.17 23.54 -5.41
CA GLY A 110 -3.03 22.78 -4.51
C GLY A 110 -3.08 23.34 -3.09
N VAL A 111 -1.96 23.90 -2.60
CA VAL A 111 -1.90 24.54 -1.28
C VAL A 111 -2.71 25.84 -1.24
N GLY A 112 -2.61 26.67 -2.29
CA GLY A 112 -3.38 27.92 -2.38
C GLY A 112 -4.88 27.66 -2.42
N TRP A 113 -5.30 26.66 -3.22
CA TRP A 113 -6.69 26.22 -3.28
C TRP A 113 -7.19 25.69 -1.94
N LEU A 114 -6.41 24.84 -1.27
CA LEU A 114 -6.81 24.23 0.00
C LEU A 114 -6.92 25.27 1.11
N ARG A 115 -5.98 26.23 1.18
CA ARG A 115 -6.03 27.35 2.13
C ARG A 115 -7.25 28.22 1.89
N TRP A 116 -7.50 28.62 0.64
CA TRP A 116 -8.68 29.41 0.28
C TRP A 116 -9.99 28.71 0.70
N ALA A 117 -10.10 27.41 0.44
CA ALA A 117 -11.27 26.62 0.82
C ALA A 117 -11.43 26.51 2.34
N ALA A 118 -10.32 26.29 3.07
CA ALA A 118 -10.33 26.17 4.52
C ALA A 118 -10.65 27.50 5.22
N GLU A 119 -10.19 28.63 4.70
CA GLU A 119 -10.51 29.97 5.23
C GLU A 119 -11.99 30.32 5.03
N ARG A 120 -12.58 29.91 3.90
CA ARG A 120 -13.99 30.18 3.60
C ARG A 120 -14.93 29.27 4.38
N SER A 121 -14.56 28.00 4.56
CA SER A 121 -15.44 26.98 5.13
C SER A 121 -14.63 25.87 5.82
N PRO A 122 -14.04 26.14 6.99
CA PRO A 122 -13.16 25.19 7.67
C PRO A 122 -13.88 23.89 8.05
N TYR A 123 -15.16 23.98 8.41
CA TYR A 123 -15.99 22.81 8.75
C TYR A 123 -16.32 21.92 7.54
N VAL A 124 -16.41 22.49 6.34
CA VAL A 124 -16.65 21.71 5.11
C VAL A 124 -15.39 20.92 4.76
N VAL A 125 -14.21 21.55 4.84
CA VAL A 125 -12.93 20.87 4.62
C VAL A 125 -12.71 19.78 5.67
N ALA A 126 -12.88 20.10 6.96
CA ALA A 126 -12.78 19.13 8.04
C ALA A 126 -13.80 17.99 7.89
N GLY A 127 -15.03 18.30 7.49
CA GLY A 127 -16.08 17.33 7.22
C GLY A 127 -15.74 16.42 6.04
N LEU A 128 -15.18 16.95 4.96
CA LEU A 128 -14.70 16.16 3.81
C LEU A 128 -13.54 15.25 4.21
N VAL A 129 -12.55 15.75 4.96
CA VAL A 129 -11.44 14.93 5.46
C VAL A 129 -11.96 13.84 6.41
N THR A 130 -12.86 14.19 7.34
CA THR A 130 -13.45 13.23 8.29
C THR A 130 -14.32 12.21 7.60
N LEU A 131 -15.15 12.61 6.65
CA LEU A 131 -15.99 11.71 5.83
C LEU A 131 -15.09 10.76 5.05
N LEU A 132 -14.04 11.28 4.45
CA LEU A 132 -13.09 10.49 3.70
C LEU A 132 -12.43 9.45 4.61
N VAL A 133 -11.96 9.81 5.80
CA VAL A 133 -11.45 8.83 6.79
C VAL A 133 -12.53 7.85 7.25
N ALA A 134 -13.74 8.33 7.57
CA ALA A 134 -14.83 7.51 8.11
C ALA A 134 -15.32 6.46 7.12
N VAL A 135 -15.51 6.83 5.85
CA VAL A 135 -15.87 5.90 4.78
C VAL A 135 -14.87 4.74 4.67
N PHE A 136 -13.60 4.97 4.98
CA PHE A 136 -12.55 3.95 4.90
C PHE A 136 -12.23 3.23 6.22
N THR A 137 -12.71 3.73 7.37
CA THR A 137 -12.46 3.10 8.69
C THR A 137 -13.64 2.27 9.18
N PHE A 138 -14.86 2.57 8.72
CA PHE A 138 -16.05 1.82 9.10
C PHE A 138 -16.37 0.75 8.04
N PRO A 139 -16.11 -0.55 8.31
CA PRO A 139 -16.52 -1.60 7.40
C PRO A 139 -18.03 -1.56 7.27
N THR A 140 -18.51 -1.29 6.06
CA THR A 140 -19.94 -1.33 5.73
C THR A 140 -20.38 -2.77 5.96
N LYS A 141 -21.14 -3.00 7.04
CA LYS A 141 -21.72 -4.32 7.32
C LYS A 141 -22.75 -4.58 6.24
N ASP A 142 -22.40 -5.39 5.25
CA ASP A 142 -23.33 -5.87 4.26
C ASP A 142 -24.46 -6.64 4.97
N GLY A 143 -25.67 -6.09 4.87
CA GLY A 143 -26.87 -6.70 5.38
C GLY A 143 -27.09 -8.04 4.71
N LYS A 144 -26.87 -9.13 5.42
CA LYS A 144 -27.30 -10.46 4.99
C LYS A 144 -28.83 -10.46 4.99
N GLY A 145 -29.39 -10.50 3.79
CA GLY A 145 -30.80 -10.78 3.55
C GLY A 145 -31.20 -12.05 4.28
N THR A 146 -32.32 -11.96 4.98
CA THR A 146 -33.03 -13.09 5.57
C THR A 146 -33.62 -13.96 4.45
N ASP A 147 -32.79 -14.79 3.83
CA ASP A 147 -33.26 -15.91 3.03
C ASP A 147 -33.76 -16.98 4.00
N SER A 148 -35.04 -16.86 4.36
CA SER A 148 -35.77 -17.92 5.06
C SER A 148 -35.76 -19.17 4.17
N PRO A 149 -35.33 -20.35 4.66
CA PRO A 149 -35.42 -21.57 3.85
C PRO A 149 -36.89 -21.93 3.62
N PRO A 150 -37.27 -22.45 2.43
CA PRO A 150 -38.63 -22.92 2.18
C PRO A 150 -38.95 -24.11 3.11
N PRO A 151 -40.22 -24.33 3.47
CA PRO A 151 -40.59 -25.42 4.35
C PRO A 151 -40.55 -26.73 3.57
N ASP A 152 -39.47 -27.51 3.71
CA ASP A 152 -39.43 -28.86 3.15
C ASP A 152 -39.99 -29.88 4.15
N GLY A 153 -41.25 -30.23 3.89
CA GLY A 153 -41.93 -31.33 4.53
C GLY A 153 -41.62 -32.64 3.82
N GLN A 154 -40.84 -33.50 4.48
CA GLN A 154 -40.82 -34.97 4.39
C GLN A 154 -39.64 -35.42 5.26
N ARG A 155 -39.69 -36.37 6.19
CA ARG A 155 -40.44 -37.62 6.26
C ARG A 155 -40.25 -38.18 7.67
N ARG A 156 -41.18 -37.91 8.59
CA ARG A 156 -41.19 -38.59 9.90
C ARG A 156 -41.76 -40.00 9.74
N ARG A 157 -41.00 -40.99 10.24
CA ARG A 157 -41.49 -42.15 11.01
C ARG A 157 -42.32 -43.25 10.30
N ARG A 158 -41.63 -44.33 9.94
CA ARG A 158 -42.05 -45.76 10.09
C ARG A 158 -40.83 -46.57 9.63
N SER A 159 -40.13 -47.31 10.49
CA SER A 159 -40.58 -48.56 11.11
C SER A 159 -39.85 -48.84 12.42
N LYS A 160 -40.62 -49.28 13.42
CA LYS A 160 -40.15 -50.02 14.60
C LYS A 160 -39.96 -51.49 14.23
N THR A 161 -39.07 -52.19 14.96
CA THR A 161 -38.98 -53.64 15.32
C THR A 161 -37.48 -54.02 15.39
N SER A 162 -36.83 -53.92 16.56
CA SER A 162 -36.49 -55.01 17.52
C SER A 162 -35.17 -55.76 17.20
N PRO A 163 -34.48 -56.38 18.19
CA PRO A 163 -33.06 -56.12 18.49
C PRO A 163 -32.16 -57.37 18.44
N ALA A 164 -30.85 -57.18 18.67
CA ALA A 164 -29.91 -58.07 19.40
C ALA A 164 -28.54 -58.26 18.71
N ALA A 165 -27.49 -58.14 19.53
CA ALA A 165 -26.21 -58.87 19.56
C ALA A 165 -25.09 -57.89 19.97
N SER A 166 -24.64 -57.92 21.23
CA SER A 166 -23.56 -58.79 21.74
C SER A 166 -22.19 -58.18 21.39
N ALA A 167 -21.55 -57.42 22.28
CA ALA A 167 -20.83 -57.82 23.50
C ALA A 167 -19.32 -57.89 23.22
N ALA A 168 -18.57 -57.38 24.22
CA ALA A 168 -17.18 -57.75 24.54
C ALA A 168 -16.11 -57.33 23.51
N ASP A 169 -14.86 -57.03 23.85
CA ASP A 169 -14.10 -56.94 25.09
C ASP A 169 -12.65 -56.64 24.64
N GLY A 170 -11.85 -56.01 25.51
CA GLY A 170 -10.44 -56.32 25.59
C GLY A 170 -9.44 -55.50 24.76
N LYS A 171 -8.75 -54.59 25.48
CA LYS A 171 -7.28 -54.58 25.75
C LYS A 171 -6.32 -54.62 24.55
N ASP A 172 -5.15 -53.99 24.52
CA ASP A 172 -4.38 -53.00 25.29
C ASP A 172 -3.06 -52.83 24.47
N PRO A 173 -2.12 -51.93 24.84
CA PRO A 173 -1.16 -51.30 23.92
C PRO A 173 0.26 -51.91 23.91
N VAL A 174 1.18 -51.25 23.16
CA VAL A 174 2.62 -50.98 23.44
C VAL A 174 3.64 -51.41 22.36
N GLU A 175 4.46 -50.40 21.97
CA GLU A 175 5.84 -50.31 21.44
C GLU A 175 6.41 -51.25 20.36
N THR A 176 7.13 -50.63 19.40
CA THR A 176 8.52 -50.99 19.05
C THR A 176 9.22 -49.82 18.31
N THR A 177 10.25 -49.25 18.97
CA THR A 177 11.66 -49.01 18.56
C THR A 177 12.00 -49.10 17.05
N ALA A 178 13.00 -48.44 16.42
CA ALA A 178 14.18 -47.70 16.82
C ALA A 178 14.73 -46.89 15.62
N ALA A 179 15.66 -45.98 15.91
CA ALA A 179 16.46 -45.19 14.98
C ALA A 179 17.56 -46.00 14.22
N HIS A 180 17.99 -45.51 13.05
CA HIS A 180 19.37 -45.71 12.56
C HIS A 180 19.81 -44.59 11.60
N ALA A 181 21.11 -44.29 11.63
CA ALA A 181 21.80 -43.13 11.08
C ALA A 181 22.73 -43.47 9.90
N GLY A 182 23.32 -42.43 9.28
CA GLY A 182 24.53 -42.48 8.42
C GLY A 182 24.26 -42.86 6.96
N GLU A 183 24.94 -42.36 5.91
CA GLU A 183 26.19 -41.61 5.77
C GLU A 183 26.25 -40.99 4.34
N ARG A 184 27.08 -39.96 4.16
CA ARG A 184 27.71 -39.54 2.88
C ARG A 184 29.22 -39.89 3.01
N PRO A 185 30.00 -40.11 1.93
CA PRO A 185 30.61 -39.00 1.19
C PRO A 185 30.90 -39.21 -0.31
N VAL A 186 31.28 -38.07 -0.89
CA VAL A 186 31.86 -37.70 -2.20
C VAL A 186 32.90 -38.63 -2.83
N SER A 187 32.91 -38.60 -4.16
CA SER A 187 34.06 -38.79 -5.06
C SER A 187 33.96 -37.78 -6.21
#